data_AF-A0A259RJR0-F1
#
_entry.id   AF-A0A259RJR0-F1
#
_cell.length_a   1.000
_cell.length_b   1.000
_cell.length_c   1.000
_cell.angle_alpha   90.00
_cell.angle_beta   90.00
_cell.angle_gamma   90.00
#
_symmetry.space_group_name_H-M   'P 1'
#
loop_
_entity.id
_entity.type
_entity.pdbx_description
1 polymer ?
#
loop_
_entity_poly.entity_id
_entity_poly.type
_entity_poly.pdbx_seq_one_letter_code
_entity_poly.pdbx_strand_id
1 'polypeptide(L)'
;MTQNADQYRVRSEPYYRAVQDEIELYRAGYEARIPMMLKGPTGCGKSRFVEHMAWKLNRPLITIACNEDMTASDLVGRYLLDKDGTRWQDGPLTVAARIGAICYLDEIVEARQDTIVVIHPLTDHRRVLPLEKKGELVEAHPDFQIVISYNPGYQSLMKDLKQSTKQRFGALDFDYPKPDIEAEIVSHEAGVDKDTAEKLVQIAQKARNLKGHGLDEGLSTRLLVYAGKLIAKGVDARAACTMTLVNPITDDVDMRDALDTVVKTFF
;
A
#
# COMPACT_ATOMS: atom_id res chain seq x y z
N MET A 1 7.96 0.86 29.84
CA MET A 1 7.49 2.00 29.02
C MET A 1 6.21 1.54 28.33
N THR A 2 5.07 2.12 28.69
CA THR A 2 3.80 1.92 27.97
C THR A 2 3.99 2.39 26.54
N GLN A 3 3.89 1.48 25.57
CA GLN A 3 3.97 1.85 24.16
C GLN A 3 2.76 2.75 23.86
N ASN A 4 3.03 4.03 23.54
CA ASN A 4 1.96 4.99 23.32
C ASN A 4 1.29 4.71 21.98
N ALA A 5 0.06 4.19 22.03
CA ALA A 5 -0.74 3.92 20.85
C ALA A 5 -1.12 5.19 20.07
N ASP A 6 -1.16 6.35 20.73
CA ASP A 6 -1.64 7.60 20.13
C ASP A 6 -0.70 8.16 19.05
N GLN A 7 0.58 7.77 19.06
CA GLN A 7 1.52 8.18 18.01
C GLN A 7 1.19 7.54 16.65
N TYR A 8 0.46 6.42 16.66
CA TYR A 8 0.08 5.66 15.48
C TYR A 8 -1.37 5.93 15.03
N ARG A 9 -2.08 6.86 15.68
CA ARG A 9 -3.46 7.18 15.31
C ARG A 9 -3.51 8.10 14.09
N VAL A 10 -4.35 7.72 13.12
CA VAL A 10 -4.76 8.59 12.01
C VAL A 10 -5.76 9.61 12.55
N ARG A 11 -5.35 10.88 12.70
CA ARG A 11 -6.13 11.90 13.43
C ARG A 11 -7.21 12.59 12.60
N SER A 12 -6.96 12.78 11.31
CA SER A 12 -7.88 13.39 10.36
C SER A 12 -8.35 12.32 9.39
N GLU A 13 -9.60 12.41 8.95
CA GLU A 13 -10.13 11.54 7.91
C GLU A 13 -9.25 11.66 6.65
N PRO A 14 -8.58 10.58 6.22
CA PRO A 14 -7.90 10.60 4.93
C PRO A 14 -8.97 10.47 3.83
N TYR A 15 -8.87 11.32 2.82
CA TYR A 15 -9.75 11.24 1.65
C TYR A 15 -9.58 9.88 0.98
N TYR A 16 -10.68 9.14 0.87
CA TYR A 16 -10.70 7.86 0.18
C TYR A 16 -12.05 7.69 -0.53
N ARG A 17 -12.01 7.31 -1.80
CA ARG A 17 -13.21 7.17 -2.65
C ARG A 17 -13.43 5.69 -2.98
N ALA A 18 -14.43 5.09 -2.35
CA ALA A 18 -14.69 3.64 -2.43
C ALA A 18 -15.22 3.20 -3.81
N VAL A 19 -14.49 2.34 -4.52
CA VAL A 19 -14.81 1.86 -5.88
C VAL A 19 -15.94 0.83 -5.88
N GLN A 20 -15.98 -0.05 -4.88
CA GLN A 20 -16.96 -1.11 -4.70
C GLN A 20 -17.39 -1.18 -3.22
N ASP A 21 -17.52 -2.38 -2.66
CA ASP A 21 -17.91 -2.68 -1.29
C ASP A 21 -16.69 -2.97 -0.37
N GLU A 22 -15.48 -2.59 -0.78
CA GLU A 22 -14.23 -2.91 -0.06
C GLU A 22 -14.21 -2.42 1.39
N ILE A 23 -14.86 -1.29 1.68
CA ILE A 23 -15.00 -0.74 3.03
C ILE A 23 -15.81 -1.68 3.93
N GLU A 24 -16.92 -2.19 3.41
CA GLU A 24 -17.85 -3.04 4.16
C GLU A 24 -17.26 -4.44 4.35
N LEU A 25 -16.64 -4.99 3.30
CA LEU A 25 -15.95 -6.28 3.34
C LEU A 25 -14.75 -6.25 4.29
N TYR A 26 -13.94 -5.18 4.29
CA TYR A 26 -12.84 -5.05 5.24
C TYR A 26 -13.34 -4.89 6.66
N ARG A 27 -14.44 -4.16 6.90
CA ARG A 27 -15.03 -4.07 8.24
C ARG A 27 -15.46 -5.44 8.74
N ALA A 28 -16.14 -6.23 7.91
CA ALA A 28 -16.53 -7.60 8.25
C ALA A 28 -15.29 -8.49 8.52
N GLY A 29 -14.25 -8.38 7.69
CA GLY A 29 -12.96 -9.04 7.91
C GLY A 29 -12.30 -8.64 9.23
N TYR A 30 -12.37 -7.35 9.59
CA TYR A 30 -11.89 -6.86 10.87
C TYR A 30 -12.68 -7.47 12.02
N GLU A 31 -14.02 -7.38 12.01
CA GLU A 31 -14.89 -7.92 13.06
C GLU A 31 -14.64 -9.42 13.33
N ALA A 32 -14.37 -10.20 12.29
CA ALA A 32 -14.00 -11.61 12.38
C ALA A 32 -12.50 -11.85 12.69
N ARG A 33 -11.70 -10.79 12.81
CA ARG A 33 -10.23 -10.79 13.01
C ARG A 33 -9.48 -11.60 11.95
N ILE A 34 -10.00 -11.58 10.73
CA ILE A 34 -9.41 -12.23 9.56
C ILE A 34 -8.20 -11.39 9.09
N PRO A 35 -7.02 -12.02 8.89
CA PRO A 35 -5.90 -11.40 8.20
C PRO A 35 -6.30 -10.93 6.80
N MET A 36 -6.01 -9.68 6.43
CA MET A 36 -6.42 -9.11 5.13
C MET A 36 -5.25 -8.93 4.17
N MET A 37 -5.44 -9.31 2.91
CA MET A 37 -4.51 -9.08 1.81
C MET A 37 -5.13 -8.12 0.79
N LEU A 38 -4.41 -7.05 0.46
CA LEU A 38 -4.80 -6.10 -0.58
C LEU A 38 -3.98 -6.35 -1.82
N LYS A 39 -4.64 -6.79 -2.89
CA LYS A 39 -4.04 -7.06 -4.19
C LYS A 39 -4.31 -5.90 -5.13
N GLY A 40 -3.39 -5.58 -6.03
CA GLY A 40 -3.65 -4.60 -7.10
C GLY A 40 -2.39 -3.92 -7.61
N PRO A 41 -2.46 -3.14 -8.70
CA PRO A 41 -1.30 -2.45 -9.28
C PRO A 41 -0.75 -1.36 -8.36
N THR A 42 0.44 -0.83 -8.67
CA THR A 42 1.01 0.27 -7.87
C THR A 42 0.16 1.53 -7.99
N GLY A 43 0.04 2.28 -6.88
CA GLY A 43 -0.60 3.59 -6.91
C GLY A 43 -2.11 3.59 -7.21
N CYS A 44 -2.82 2.47 -7.00
CA CYS A 44 -4.29 2.39 -7.10
C CYS A 44 -5.04 2.72 -5.78
N GLY A 45 -4.32 3.03 -4.69
CA GLY A 45 -4.92 3.50 -3.44
C GLY A 45 -4.95 2.51 -2.27
N LYS A 46 -4.31 1.33 -2.36
CA LYS A 46 -4.26 0.33 -1.27
C LYS A 46 -3.81 0.89 0.09
N SER A 47 -2.66 1.57 0.14
CA SER A 47 -2.14 2.11 1.42
C SER A 47 -3.09 3.18 2.00
N ARG A 48 -3.68 4.02 1.13
CA ARG A 48 -4.67 5.04 1.54
C ARG A 48 -5.99 4.44 2.01
N PHE A 49 -6.41 3.31 1.43
CA PHE A 49 -7.54 2.53 1.93
C PHE A 49 -7.30 2.02 3.36
N VAL A 50 -6.10 1.48 3.65
CA VAL A 50 -5.77 1.02 5.00
C VAL A 50 -5.76 2.19 6.00
N GLU A 51 -5.22 3.34 5.61
CA GLU A 51 -5.30 4.57 6.43
C GLU A 51 -6.76 4.97 6.72
N HIS A 52 -7.63 4.95 5.69
CA HIS A 52 -9.05 5.25 5.83
C HIS A 52 -9.76 4.26 6.76
N MET A 53 -9.49 2.96 6.62
CA MET A 53 -10.07 1.95 7.49
C MET A 53 -9.55 2.04 8.92
N ALA A 54 -8.27 2.34 9.13
CA ALA A 54 -7.72 2.57 10.47
C ALA A 54 -8.37 3.77 11.16
N TRP A 55 -8.57 4.88 10.43
CA TRP A 55 -9.33 6.03 10.91
C TRP A 55 -10.78 5.65 11.23
N LYS A 56 -11.48 5.02 10.29
CA LYS A 56 -12.91 4.67 10.41
C LYS A 56 -13.19 3.68 11.54
N LEU A 57 -12.27 2.75 11.79
CA LEU A 57 -12.34 1.78 12.88
C LEU A 57 -11.80 2.33 14.22
N ASN A 58 -11.28 3.56 14.21
CA ASN A 58 -10.61 4.19 15.35
C ASN A 58 -9.54 3.25 15.94
N ARG A 59 -8.61 2.82 15.08
CA ARG A 59 -7.48 1.96 15.44
C ARG A 59 -6.15 2.62 15.07
N PRO A 60 -5.10 2.43 15.88
CA PRO A 60 -3.76 2.83 15.48
C PRO A 60 -3.31 2.01 14.26
N LEU A 61 -2.55 2.64 13.37
CA LEU A 61 -1.97 2.04 12.18
C LEU A 61 -0.45 2.08 12.26
N ILE A 62 0.17 0.89 12.22
CA ILE A 62 1.61 0.73 12.13
C ILE A 62 1.93 0.20 10.74
N THR A 63 2.44 1.09 9.88
CA THR A 63 2.86 0.76 8.52
C THR A 63 4.34 0.41 8.51
N ILE A 64 4.66 -0.71 7.85
CA ILE A 64 6.02 -1.22 7.68
C ILE A 64 6.25 -1.38 6.19
N ALA A 65 7.18 -0.60 5.64
CA ALA A 65 7.60 -0.72 4.24
C ALA A 65 8.60 -1.88 4.12
N CYS A 66 8.17 -3.00 3.55
CA CYS A 66 8.99 -4.18 3.37
C CYS A 66 10.06 -3.95 2.28
N ASN A 67 11.23 -4.53 2.49
CA ASN A 67 12.34 -4.48 1.54
C ASN A 67 13.24 -5.71 1.74
N GLU A 68 14.16 -5.93 0.80
CA GLU A 68 15.02 -7.12 0.77
C GLU A 68 16.00 -7.21 1.94
N ASP A 69 16.32 -6.10 2.59
CA ASP A 69 17.26 -6.05 3.73
C ASP A 69 16.56 -6.21 5.07
N MET A 70 15.22 -6.20 5.08
CA MET A 70 14.44 -6.40 6.29
C MET A 70 14.62 -7.81 6.82
N THR A 71 14.95 -7.90 8.11
CA THR A 71 15.07 -9.17 8.82
C THR A 71 13.89 -9.40 9.75
N ALA A 72 13.69 -10.66 10.16
CA ALA A 72 12.74 -11.02 11.21
C ALA A 72 12.92 -10.20 12.50
N SER A 73 14.16 -9.88 12.88
CA SER A 73 14.47 -9.10 14.09
C SER A 73 14.01 -7.64 13.98
N ASP A 74 13.96 -7.09 12.76
CA ASP A 74 13.45 -5.73 12.56
C ASP A 74 11.93 -5.66 12.74
N LEU A 75 11.21 -6.75 12.45
CA LEU A 75 9.76 -6.86 12.70
C LEU A 75 9.44 -7.13 14.17
N VAL A 76 10.08 -8.13 14.78
CA VAL A 76 9.71 -8.60 16.14
C VAL A 76 10.41 -7.83 17.25
N GLY A 77 11.60 -7.32 17.01
CA GLY A 77 12.41 -6.63 18.01
C GLY A 77 13.78 -7.26 18.22
N ARG A 78 14.61 -6.50 18.92
CA ARG A 78 16.03 -6.79 19.11
C ARG A 78 16.54 -6.24 20.44
N TYR A 79 17.63 -6.80 20.90
CA TYR A 79 18.40 -6.22 22.00
C TYR A 79 19.28 -5.08 21.48
N LEU A 80 19.25 -3.96 22.19
CA LEU A 80 20.14 -2.82 22.00
C LEU A 80 21.14 -2.77 23.15
N LEU A 81 22.36 -2.37 22.84
CA LEU A 81 23.38 -2.04 23.83
C LEU A 81 23.22 -0.57 24.21
N ASP A 82 23.06 -0.31 25.49
CA ASP A 82 23.01 1.02 26.08
C ASP A 82 24.12 1.17 27.13
N LYS A 83 24.33 2.38 27.64
CA LYS A 83 25.38 2.68 28.64
C LYS A 83 25.22 1.84 29.92
N ASP A 84 23.98 1.53 30.28
CA ASP A 84 23.62 0.80 31.51
C ASP A 84 23.43 -0.72 31.28
N GLY A 85 23.71 -1.22 30.07
CA GLY A 85 23.62 -2.64 29.72
C GLY A 85 22.73 -2.92 28.50
N THR A 86 22.28 -4.16 28.38
CA THR A 86 21.47 -4.60 27.24
C THR A 86 19.97 -4.39 27.52
N ARG A 87 19.26 -3.70 26.62
CA ARG A 87 17.80 -3.49 26.72
C ARG A 87 17.06 -4.04 25.52
N TRP A 88 15.93 -4.68 25.76
CA TRP A 88 15.05 -5.13 24.69
C TRP A 88 14.27 -3.95 24.08
N GLN A 89 14.19 -3.90 22.76
CA GLN A 89 13.31 -3.01 22.02
C GLN A 89 12.36 -3.85 21.16
N ASP A 90 11.06 -3.73 21.41
CA ASP A 90 10.04 -4.34 20.56
C ASP A 90 10.09 -3.74 19.15
N GLY A 91 9.96 -4.60 18.15
CA GLY A 91 9.77 -4.18 16.75
C GLY A 91 8.32 -3.78 16.47
N PRO A 92 8.04 -3.16 15.32
CA PRO A 92 6.73 -2.60 14.98
C PRO A 92 5.61 -3.65 14.97
N LEU A 93 5.87 -4.89 14.53
CA LEU A 93 4.89 -5.97 14.56
C LEU A 93 4.52 -6.35 16.00
N THR A 94 5.53 -6.42 16.88
CA THR A 94 5.32 -6.70 18.30
C THR A 94 4.56 -5.59 18.99
N VAL A 95 4.89 -4.33 18.70
CA VAL A 95 4.15 -3.17 19.22
C VAL A 95 2.69 -3.29 18.81
N ALA A 96 2.41 -3.52 17.52
CA ALA A 96 1.04 -3.65 17.02
C ALA A 96 0.26 -4.78 17.70
N ALA A 97 0.90 -5.95 17.84
CA ALA A 97 0.32 -7.10 18.51
C ALA A 97 -0.04 -6.81 19.98
N ARG A 98 0.78 -6.04 20.70
CA ARG A 98 0.54 -5.68 22.10
C ARG A 98 -0.56 -4.64 22.29
N ILE A 99 -0.58 -3.60 21.45
CA ILE A 99 -1.49 -2.45 21.64
C ILE A 99 -2.84 -2.62 20.90
N GLY A 100 -3.02 -3.69 20.14
CA GLY A 100 -4.23 -3.91 19.34
C GLY A 100 -4.34 -2.98 18.13
N ALA A 101 -3.21 -2.69 17.48
CA ALA A 101 -3.18 -1.88 16.27
C ALA A 101 -3.41 -2.72 15.00
N ILE A 102 -3.71 -2.03 13.92
CA ILE A 102 -3.59 -2.57 12.57
C ILE A 102 -2.11 -2.51 12.19
N CYS A 103 -1.51 -3.66 11.90
CA CYS A 103 -0.15 -3.76 11.37
C CYS A 103 -0.23 -3.97 9.85
N TYR A 104 0.20 -2.96 9.09
CA TYR A 104 0.20 -2.99 7.63
C TYR A 104 1.61 -3.23 7.10
N LEU A 105 1.81 -4.39 6.47
CA LEU A 105 3.06 -4.74 5.79
C LEU A 105 2.92 -4.39 4.30
N ASP A 106 3.44 -3.23 3.94
CA ASP A 106 3.39 -2.73 2.56
C ASP A 106 4.47 -3.41 1.72
N GLU A 107 4.09 -3.94 0.56
CA GLU A 107 4.96 -4.65 -0.38
C GLU A 107 5.63 -5.88 0.25
N ILE A 108 4.86 -6.71 0.96
CA ILE A 108 5.37 -7.84 1.77
C ILE A 108 6.26 -8.83 1.00
N VAL A 109 6.09 -8.90 -0.33
CA VAL A 109 6.86 -9.75 -1.25
C VAL A 109 8.29 -9.29 -1.44
N GLU A 110 8.62 -8.04 -1.14
CA GLU A 110 10.00 -7.55 -1.14
C GLU A 110 10.75 -7.99 0.12
N ALA A 111 10.05 -8.40 1.19
CA ALA A 111 10.70 -8.97 2.35
C ALA A 111 11.23 -10.38 2.07
N ARG A 112 12.31 -10.74 2.78
CA ARG A 112 12.86 -12.09 2.73
C ARG A 112 11.85 -13.13 3.21
N GLN A 113 11.90 -14.34 2.66
CA GLN A 113 10.95 -15.40 3.00
C GLN A 113 10.96 -15.79 4.49
N ASP A 114 12.13 -15.77 5.13
CA ASP A 114 12.29 -16.02 6.57
C ASP A 114 11.62 -14.93 7.44
N THR A 115 11.52 -13.71 6.91
CA THR A 115 10.84 -12.58 7.54
C THR A 115 9.33 -12.70 7.37
N ILE A 116 8.85 -13.20 6.23
CA ILE A 116 7.41 -13.41 5.99
C ILE A 116 6.84 -14.51 6.91
N VAL A 117 7.58 -15.60 7.16
CA VAL A 117 7.05 -16.71 7.99
C VAL A 117 6.83 -16.32 9.45
N VAL A 118 7.45 -15.24 9.93
CA VAL A 118 7.25 -14.68 11.29
C VAL A 118 5.78 -14.36 11.57
N ILE A 119 5.01 -14.02 10.55
CA ILE A 119 3.60 -13.63 10.73
C ILE A 119 2.67 -14.84 10.84
N HIS A 120 3.14 -16.06 10.53
CA HIS A 120 2.26 -17.25 10.49
C HIS A 120 1.58 -17.54 11.85
N PRO A 121 2.26 -17.48 13.00
CA PRO A 121 1.63 -17.66 14.31
C PRO A 121 0.54 -16.62 14.64
N LEU A 122 0.62 -15.42 14.06
CA LEU A 122 -0.36 -14.34 14.22
C LEU A 122 -1.62 -14.52 13.35
N THR A 123 -1.54 -15.37 12.34
CA THR A 123 -2.64 -15.68 11.41
C THR A 123 -3.39 -16.96 11.75
N ASP A 124 -2.88 -17.75 12.69
CA ASP A 124 -3.52 -18.96 13.19
C ASP A 124 -4.50 -18.63 14.33
N HIS A 125 -5.39 -19.56 14.69
CA HIS A 125 -6.41 -19.39 15.74
C HIS A 125 -5.85 -18.96 17.11
N ARG A 126 -4.60 -19.28 17.40
CA ARG A 126 -3.91 -18.92 18.66
C ARG A 126 -3.48 -17.46 18.72
N ARG A 127 -3.24 -16.81 17.57
CA ARG A 127 -2.75 -15.43 17.43
C ARG A 127 -1.67 -15.05 18.45
N VAL A 128 -0.54 -15.76 18.42
CA VAL A 128 0.60 -15.50 19.30
C VAL A 128 1.80 -15.05 18.48
N LEU A 129 2.71 -14.27 19.08
CA LEU A 129 3.99 -13.86 18.49
C LEU A 129 5.14 -14.31 19.40
N PRO A 130 5.88 -15.37 19.02
CA PRO A 130 7.07 -15.80 19.75
C PRO A 130 8.22 -14.79 19.58
N LEU A 131 8.73 -14.28 20.70
CA LEU A 131 9.95 -13.46 20.76
C LEU A 131 11.10 -14.35 21.26
N GLU A 132 11.56 -15.27 20.42
CA GLU A 132 12.52 -16.32 20.82
C GLU A 132 13.77 -15.77 21.51
N LYS A 133 14.37 -14.71 20.95
CA LYS A 133 15.56 -14.06 21.53
C LYS A 133 15.29 -13.48 22.93
N LYS A 134 14.06 -13.04 23.20
CA LYS A 134 13.64 -12.49 24.50
C LYS A 134 13.16 -13.59 25.46
N GLY A 135 12.81 -14.77 24.96
CA GLY A 135 12.17 -15.83 25.76
C GLY A 135 10.74 -15.49 26.15
N GLU A 136 10.03 -14.69 25.35
CA GLU A 136 8.66 -14.26 25.64
C GLU A 136 7.70 -14.75 24.55
N LEU A 137 6.53 -15.25 24.95
CA LEU A 137 5.43 -15.53 24.04
C LEU A 137 4.37 -14.44 24.20
N VAL A 138 4.17 -13.62 23.16
CA VAL A 138 3.20 -12.53 23.19
C VAL A 138 1.85 -13.03 22.69
N GLU A 139 0.82 -12.95 23.51
CA GLU A 139 -0.56 -13.12 23.05
C GLU A 139 -1.02 -11.84 22.36
N ALA A 140 -1.46 -11.93 21.10
CA ALA A 140 -1.89 -10.76 20.37
C ALA A 140 -3.21 -10.22 20.95
N HIS A 141 -3.23 -8.91 21.17
CA HIS A 141 -4.39 -8.19 21.69
C HIS A 141 -5.66 -8.53 20.88
N PRO A 142 -6.85 -8.62 21.50
CA PRO A 142 -8.10 -8.93 20.82
C PRO A 142 -8.35 -8.10 19.56
N ASP A 143 -8.01 -6.81 19.61
CA ASP A 143 -8.16 -5.85 18.50
C ASP A 143 -7.07 -5.84 17.43
N PHE A 144 -5.97 -6.59 17.62
CA PHE A 144 -4.89 -6.67 16.64
C PHE A 144 -5.41 -7.18 15.29
N GLN A 145 -4.96 -6.54 14.21
CA GLN A 145 -5.19 -7.01 12.85
C GLN A 145 -3.90 -6.92 12.06
N ILE A 146 -3.65 -7.93 11.23
CA ILE A 146 -2.58 -7.92 10.23
C ILE A 146 -3.17 -7.68 8.84
N VAL A 147 -2.51 -6.78 8.10
CA VAL A 147 -2.84 -6.46 6.72
C VAL A 147 -1.56 -6.50 5.90
N ILE A 148 -1.62 -7.09 4.71
CA ILE A 148 -0.49 -7.13 3.78
C ILE A 148 -0.91 -6.54 2.43
N SER A 149 0.00 -5.87 1.74
CA SER A 149 -0.21 -5.48 0.33
C SER A 149 0.68 -6.27 -0.61
N TYR A 150 0.15 -6.52 -1.79
CA TYR A 150 0.80 -7.31 -2.82
C TYR A 150 0.43 -6.79 -4.21
N ASN A 151 1.44 -6.59 -5.06
CA ASN A 151 1.28 -6.15 -6.45
C ASN A 151 1.48 -7.35 -7.39
N PRO A 152 0.42 -8.10 -7.76
CA PRO A 152 0.57 -9.27 -8.63
C PRO A 152 1.15 -8.90 -10.00
N GLY A 153 2.13 -9.68 -10.45
CA GLY A 153 2.72 -9.54 -11.79
C GLY A 153 3.83 -8.48 -11.91
N TYR A 154 4.13 -7.74 -10.84
CA TYR A 154 5.26 -6.79 -10.81
C TYR A 154 6.60 -7.50 -10.58
N GLN A 155 6.60 -8.60 -9.82
CA GLN A 155 7.83 -9.34 -9.51
C GLN A 155 8.08 -10.51 -10.46
N SER A 156 9.36 -10.87 -10.61
CA SER A 156 9.75 -12.15 -11.19
C SER A 156 9.04 -13.30 -10.48
N LEU A 157 8.72 -14.38 -11.23
CA LEU A 157 8.06 -15.59 -10.71
C LEU A 157 8.74 -16.18 -9.45
N MET A 158 9.99 -15.81 -9.18
CA MET A 158 10.80 -16.23 -8.04
C MET A 158 10.46 -15.51 -6.72
N LYS A 159 9.81 -14.34 -6.77
CA LYS A 159 9.45 -13.51 -5.60
C LYS A 159 7.93 -13.42 -5.38
N ASP A 160 7.23 -14.53 -5.54
CA ASP A 160 5.80 -14.60 -5.23
C ASP A 160 5.56 -15.09 -3.78
N LEU A 161 4.41 -14.74 -3.20
CA LEU A 161 3.99 -15.32 -1.92
C LEU A 161 3.69 -16.81 -2.10
N LYS A 162 4.25 -17.63 -1.20
CA LYS A 162 3.93 -19.07 -1.13
C LYS A 162 2.43 -19.27 -0.90
N GLN A 163 1.87 -20.34 -1.47
CA GLN A 163 0.46 -20.71 -1.26
C GLN A 163 0.10 -20.86 0.23
N SER A 164 1.04 -21.37 1.04
CA SER A 164 0.88 -21.49 2.49
C SER A 164 0.74 -20.15 3.22
N THR A 165 1.28 -19.06 2.66
CA THR A 165 1.04 -17.70 3.17
C THR A 165 -0.26 -17.16 2.60
N LYS A 166 -0.51 -17.31 1.28
CA LYS A 166 -1.73 -16.79 0.63
C LYS A 166 -3.02 -17.31 1.28
N GLN A 167 -3.08 -18.60 1.59
CA GLN A 167 -4.26 -19.25 2.17
C GLN A 167 -4.53 -18.90 3.65
N ARG A 168 -3.73 -18.01 4.25
CA ARG A 168 -3.95 -17.48 5.61
C ARG A 168 -4.70 -16.15 5.63
N PHE A 169 -5.01 -15.59 4.47
CA PHE A 169 -5.60 -14.24 4.34
C PHE A 169 -6.90 -14.28 3.55
N GLY A 170 -7.87 -13.47 3.99
CA GLY A 170 -8.93 -12.97 3.12
C GLY A 170 -8.34 -11.92 2.17
N ALA A 171 -8.88 -11.79 0.96
CA ALA A 171 -8.31 -10.92 -0.07
C ALA A 171 -9.33 -9.91 -0.61
N LEU A 172 -8.87 -8.69 -0.86
CA LEU A 172 -9.56 -7.67 -1.62
C LEU A 172 -8.70 -7.34 -2.85
N ASP A 173 -9.33 -7.29 -4.03
CA ASP A 173 -8.66 -6.99 -5.29
C ASP A 173 -8.96 -5.56 -5.71
N PHE A 174 -7.91 -4.77 -5.85
CA PHE A 174 -7.94 -3.38 -6.26
C PHE A 174 -7.44 -3.28 -7.69
N ASP A 175 -8.07 -2.39 -8.44
CA ASP A 175 -7.59 -1.97 -9.75
C ASP A 175 -7.72 -0.45 -9.86
N TYR A 176 -7.24 0.13 -10.95
CA TYR A 176 -7.49 1.52 -11.24
C TYR A 176 -9.02 1.79 -11.33
N PRO A 177 -9.52 2.87 -10.72
CA PRO A 177 -10.95 3.15 -10.72
C PRO A 177 -11.51 3.38 -12.12
N LYS A 178 -12.84 3.27 -12.27
CA LYS A 178 -13.51 3.68 -13.50
C LYS A 178 -13.29 5.18 -13.76
N PRO A 179 -13.34 5.64 -15.03
CA PRO A 179 -12.94 7.00 -15.39
C PRO A 179 -13.59 8.11 -14.55
N ASP A 180 -14.90 8.04 -14.33
CA ASP A 180 -15.64 9.07 -13.57
C ASP A 180 -15.13 9.20 -12.13
N ILE A 181 -14.84 8.07 -11.50
CA ILE A 181 -14.35 7.98 -10.12
C ILE A 181 -12.89 8.44 -10.07
N GLU A 182 -12.07 8.00 -11.03
CA GLU A 182 -10.66 8.38 -11.06
C GLU A 182 -10.50 9.89 -11.30
N ALA A 183 -11.34 10.48 -12.16
CA ALA A 183 -11.36 11.92 -12.39
C ALA A 183 -11.76 12.70 -11.12
N GLU A 184 -12.74 12.20 -10.36
CA GLU A 184 -13.09 12.77 -9.05
C GLU A 184 -11.89 12.73 -8.08
N ILE A 185 -11.21 11.59 -7.99
CA ILE A 185 -10.02 11.44 -7.14
C ILE A 185 -8.91 12.39 -7.57
N VAL A 186 -8.61 12.47 -8.87
CA VAL A 186 -7.56 13.34 -9.41
C VAL A 186 -7.92 14.80 -9.19
N SER A 187 -9.16 15.21 -9.46
CA SER A 187 -9.62 16.58 -9.25
C SER A 187 -9.49 16.98 -7.78
N HIS A 188 -9.95 16.13 -6.85
CA HIS A 188 -9.85 16.38 -5.41
C HIS A 188 -8.39 16.47 -4.93
N GLU A 189 -7.55 15.48 -5.24
CA GLU A 189 -6.18 15.39 -4.74
C GLU A 189 -5.21 16.39 -5.39
N ALA A 190 -5.45 16.73 -6.66
CA ALA A 190 -4.59 17.64 -7.40
C ALA A 190 -5.06 19.10 -7.37
N GLY A 191 -6.32 19.37 -7.02
CA GLY A 191 -6.88 20.71 -7.03
C GLY A 191 -7.07 21.26 -8.45
N VAL A 192 -7.38 20.39 -9.42
CA VAL A 192 -7.68 20.75 -10.81
C VAL A 192 -9.17 20.65 -11.08
N ASP A 193 -9.64 21.38 -12.11
CA ASP A 193 -11.02 21.27 -12.56
C ASP A 193 -11.32 19.87 -13.16
N LYS A 194 -12.62 19.57 -13.28
CA LYS A 194 -13.09 18.26 -13.73
C LYS A 194 -12.66 17.94 -15.17
N ASP A 195 -12.65 18.92 -16.08
CA ASP A 195 -12.27 18.71 -17.48
C ASP A 195 -10.78 18.35 -17.59
N THR A 196 -9.91 19.05 -16.84
CA THR A 196 -8.48 18.70 -16.74
C THR A 196 -8.30 17.28 -16.18
N ALA A 197 -9.01 16.92 -15.10
CA ALA A 197 -8.92 15.59 -14.51
C ALA A 197 -9.38 14.49 -15.47
N GLU A 198 -10.49 14.69 -16.18
CA GLU A 198 -11.00 13.75 -17.19
C GLU A 198 -10.00 13.53 -18.33
N LYS A 199 -9.36 14.60 -18.83
CA LYS A 199 -8.30 14.51 -19.86
C LYS A 199 -7.10 13.68 -19.37
N LEU A 200 -6.63 13.92 -18.15
CA LEU A 200 -5.55 13.13 -17.55
C LEU A 200 -5.91 11.64 -17.44
N VAL A 201 -7.14 11.33 -17.03
CA VAL A 201 -7.65 9.95 -16.95
C VAL A 201 -7.74 9.32 -18.34
N GLN A 202 -8.16 10.05 -19.37
CA GLN A 202 -8.18 9.53 -20.74
C GLN A 202 -6.77 9.17 -21.25
N ILE A 203 -5.77 9.99 -20.94
CA ILE A 203 -4.36 9.68 -21.25
C ILE A 203 -3.95 8.38 -20.54
N ALA A 204 -4.25 8.24 -19.24
CA ALA A 204 -3.98 7.00 -18.51
C ALA A 204 -4.70 5.78 -19.09
N GLN A 205 -5.95 5.92 -19.52
CA GLN A 205 -6.70 4.82 -20.11
C GLN A 205 -6.05 4.31 -21.41
N LYS A 206 -5.55 5.23 -22.24
CA LYS A 206 -4.79 4.86 -23.46
C LYS A 206 -3.49 4.16 -23.10
N ALA A 207 -2.73 4.67 -22.14
CA ALA A 207 -1.50 4.03 -21.69
C ALA A 207 -1.74 2.63 -21.09
N ARG A 208 -2.79 2.46 -20.27
CA ARG A 208 -3.16 1.15 -19.69
C ARG A 208 -3.51 0.11 -20.75
N ASN A 209 -4.08 0.53 -21.88
CA ASN A 209 -4.36 -0.36 -23.02
C ASN A 209 -3.08 -0.81 -23.76
N LEU A 210 -1.94 -0.14 -23.55
CA LEU A 210 -0.64 -0.53 -24.10
C LEU A 210 0.12 -1.51 -23.17
N LYS A 211 -0.45 -1.85 -22.01
CA LYS A 211 0.13 -2.86 -21.12
C LYS A 211 0.22 -4.21 -21.86
N GLY A 212 1.40 -4.82 -21.87
CA GLY A 212 1.70 -6.04 -22.63
C GLY A 212 1.97 -5.81 -24.13
N HIS A 213 1.90 -4.57 -24.60
CA HIS A 213 2.17 -4.15 -25.98
C HIS A 213 3.27 -3.07 -26.04
N GLY A 214 4.28 -3.18 -25.16
CA GLY A 214 5.39 -2.24 -25.06
C GLY A 214 5.52 -1.56 -23.69
N LEU A 215 4.46 -1.58 -22.87
CA LEU A 215 4.53 -1.21 -21.45
C LEU A 215 4.39 -2.43 -20.55
N ASP A 216 5.24 -2.52 -19.54
CA ASP A 216 5.12 -3.54 -18.49
C ASP A 216 3.92 -3.26 -17.57
N GLU A 217 3.65 -1.98 -17.30
CA GLU A 217 2.53 -1.53 -16.47
C GLU A 217 1.88 -0.26 -17.04
N GLY A 218 0.58 -0.12 -16.81
CA GLY A 218 -0.17 1.08 -17.17
C GLY A 218 0.02 2.22 -16.16
N LEU A 219 -0.38 3.43 -16.56
CA LEU A 219 -0.27 4.61 -15.70
C LEU A 219 -1.05 4.48 -14.40
N SER A 220 -0.38 4.76 -13.28
CA SER A 220 -1.00 4.77 -11.96
C SER A 220 -1.77 6.06 -11.67
N THR A 221 -2.82 5.97 -10.85
CA THR A 221 -3.56 7.15 -10.36
C THR A 221 -2.63 8.14 -9.64
N ARG A 222 -1.56 7.64 -8.98
CA ARG A 222 -0.52 8.49 -8.38
C ARG A 222 0.13 9.43 -9.38
N LEU A 223 0.48 8.93 -10.58
CA LEU A 223 1.11 9.74 -11.62
C LEU A 223 0.14 10.77 -12.21
N LEU A 224 -1.16 10.44 -12.29
CA LEU A 224 -2.20 11.40 -12.67
C LEU A 224 -2.31 12.55 -11.66
N VAL A 225 -2.28 12.23 -10.36
CA VAL A 225 -2.28 13.25 -9.31
C VAL A 225 -1.03 14.14 -9.40
N TYR A 226 0.14 13.58 -9.73
CA TYR A 226 1.35 14.40 -9.96
C TYR A 226 1.20 15.34 -11.15
N ALA A 227 0.68 14.85 -12.28
CA ALA A 227 0.40 15.67 -13.46
C ALA A 227 -0.55 16.83 -13.11
N GLY A 228 -1.67 16.53 -12.46
CA GLY A 228 -2.64 17.52 -12.03
C GLY A 228 -2.05 18.56 -11.09
N LYS A 229 -1.22 18.15 -10.12
CA LYS A 229 -0.57 19.08 -9.17
C LYS A 229 0.40 20.05 -9.86
N LEU A 230 1.09 19.60 -10.91
CA LEU A 230 1.94 20.48 -11.71
C LEU A 230 1.10 21.47 -12.54
N ILE A 231 0.02 21.00 -13.15
CA ILE A 231 -0.92 21.85 -13.91
C ILE A 231 -1.56 22.92 -13.00
N ALA A 232 -2.01 22.52 -11.80
CA ALA A 232 -2.57 23.45 -10.81
C ALA A 232 -1.58 24.53 -10.35
N LYS A 233 -0.26 24.26 -10.48
CA LYS A 233 0.81 25.24 -10.21
C LYS A 233 1.20 26.10 -11.42
N GLY A 234 0.50 25.96 -12.55
CA GLY A 234 0.73 26.73 -13.77
C GLY A 234 1.82 26.16 -14.68
N VAL A 235 2.26 24.93 -14.48
CA VAL A 235 3.12 24.24 -15.46
C VAL A 235 2.28 23.94 -16.71
N ASP A 236 2.87 24.15 -17.89
CA ASP A 236 2.25 23.75 -19.16
C ASP A 236 1.78 22.29 -19.11
N ALA A 237 0.54 22.03 -19.55
CA ALA A 237 -0.09 20.73 -19.37
C ALA A 237 0.63 19.60 -20.11
N ARG A 238 1.19 19.88 -21.30
CA ARG A 238 1.98 18.91 -22.03
C ARG A 238 3.28 18.60 -21.30
N ALA A 239 4.01 19.64 -20.88
CA ALA A 239 5.24 19.46 -20.10
C ALA A 239 5.01 18.69 -18.81
N ALA A 240 3.93 18.98 -18.07
CA ALA A 240 3.54 18.25 -16.87
C ALA A 240 3.27 16.78 -17.18
N CYS A 241 2.46 16.50 -18.21
CA CYS A 241 2.16 15.13 -18.63
C CYS A 241 3.40 14.37 -19.11
N THR A 242 4.27 14.96 -19.91
CA THR A 242 5.51 14.30 -20.35
C THR A 242 6.41 13.96 -19.14
N MET A 243 6.52 14.89 -18.18
CA MET A 243 7.32 14.69 -16.97
C MET A 243 6.80 13.56 -16.08
N THR A 244 5.48 13.41 -15.93
CA THR A 244 4.89 12.49 -14.95
C THR A 244 4.24 11.25 -15.55
N LEU A 245 3.69 11.34 -16.76
CA LEU A 245 2.90 10.30 -17.41
C LEU A 245 3.66 9.58 -18.54
N VAL A 246 4.81 10.10 -18.97
CA VAL A 246 5.57 9.51 -20.07
C VAL A 246 6.94 9.06 -19.60
N ASN A 247 7.79 10.00 -19.19
CA ASN A 247 9.18 9.71 -18.82
C ASN A 247 9.35 8.65 -17.71
N PRO A 248 8.48 8.56 -16.69
CA PRO A 248 8.69 7.57 -15.61
C PRO A 248 8.34 6.13 -15.97
N ILE A 249 7.59 5.89 -17.06
CA ILE A 249 7.01 4.57 -17.36
C ILE A 249 7.61 3.89 -18.57
N THR A 250 8.46 4.58 -19.33
CA THR A 250 9.14 4.00 -20.50
C THR A 250 10.45 4.69 -20.83
N ASP A 251 11.48 3.88 -21.05
CA ASP A 251 12.75 4.28 -21.66
C ASP A 251 12.75 4.07 -23.18
N ASP A 252 11.78 3.31 -23.71
CA ASP A 252 11.58 3.09 -25.13
C ASP A 252 11.09 4.38 -25.82
N VAL A 253 11.80 4.78 -26.88
CA VAL A 253 11.57 6.03 -27.60
C VAL A 253 10.27 5.99 -28.40
N ASP A 254 9.95 4.86 -29.03
CA ASP A 254 8.72 4.72 -29.83
C ASP A 254 7.49 4.77 -28.93
N MET A 255 7.56 4.13 -27.76
CA MET A 255 6.51 4.18 -26.74
C MET A 255 6.37 5.56 -26.13
N ARG A 256 7.49 6.26 -25.91
CA ARG A 256 7.49 7.66 -25.45
C ARG A 256 6.78 8.55 -26.46
N ASP A 257 7.11 8.45 -27.74
CA ASP A 257 6.51 9.25 -28.81
C ASP A 257 5.01 8.92 -29.00
N ALA A 258 4.63 7.65 -28.85
CA ALA A 258 3.23 7.24 -28.87
C ALA A 258 2.44 7.88 -27.72
N LEU A 259 2.97 7.84 -26.49
CA LEU A 259 2.34 8.45 -25.33
C LEU A 259 2.31 9.99 -25.43
N ASP A 260 3.39 10.61 -25.90
CA ASP A 260 3.45 12.05 -26.12
C ASP A 260 2.46 12.52 -27.20
N THR A 261 2.25 11.71 -28.23
CA THR A 261 1.19 11.92 -29.22
C THR A 261 -0.19 11.88 -28.57
N VAL A 262 -0.45 10.92 -27.67
CA VAL A 262 -1.70 10.87 -26.90
C VAL A 262 -1.85 12.15 -26.06
N VAL A 263 -0.81 12.58 -25.34
CA VAL A 263 -0.85 13.82 -24.54
C VAL A 263 -1.24 15.03 -25.42
N LYS A 264 -0.61 15.19 -26.59
CA LYS A 264 -0.89 16.29 -27.54
C LYS A 264 -2.30 16.28 -28.12
N THR A 265 -3.00 15.15 -28.09
CA THR A 265 -4.40 15.08 -28.55
C THR A 265 -5.40 15.63 -27.52
N PHE A 266 -5.03 15.65 -26.24
CA PHE A 266 -5.90 16.13 -25.15
C PHE A 266 -5.55 17.54 -24.66
N PHE A 267 -4.28 17.95 -24.78
CA PHE A 267 -3.75 19.26 -24.39
C PHE A 267 -2.98 19.93 -25.51
#